data_AF-C7XXI5-F1
#
_entry.id   AF-C7XXI5-F1
#
_cell.length_a   1.000
_cell.length_b   1.000
_cell.length_c   1.000
_cell.angle_alpha   90.00
_cell.angle_beta   90.00
_cell.angle_gamma   90.00
#
_symmetry.space_group_name_H-M   'P 1'
#
loop_
_entity.id
_entity.type
_entity.pdbx_description
1 polymer ?
#
loop_
_entity_poly.entity_id
_entity_poly.type
_entity_poly.pdbx_seq_one_letter_code
_entity_poly.pdbx_strand_id
1 'polypeptide(L)'
;MLAKIKDNWLAIILTIVVVISLILSGIVWVNPYRSDHRFLGDSGTSTGRQVATQSMRDIYLPTQVIKTNGDQGQKLLYGQAKNPVLTARQSIERWRMHRLTRIESGRQNNYLNYLRLNNSVMLSYPSSVPMTIFNDSFNQNLNYNNLSRVDHIVIPLNKSNRINRIYLLSDNNYRVFRVKVDNANIKSIRESLRGGSSISVDHKIYGGHPMVTYPHGVKLPNFGYQISKINPDSVSQTLMNNSSKQSTVTSQQENNHIVYQSGTSKRLVYDPAKGALDYENYVGRSDNFSYQQIFGHIYNQLASTSIPLDSLRYDSYNGKSESITYRSFVEGFPIFNDDGYGTVQIQNNHDGAERYHFSTYSLQVPVPVNNKKTVLPSSAVVFNGLRSVNKLKEVTGIRIGYQWKTDQNTKTVTLTPTYYIRYRNSWENYKSLIDN
;
A
#
# COMPACT_ATOMS: atom_id res chain seq x y z
N MET A 1 2.12 -0.83 68.27
CA MET A 1 2.25 -1.27 66.86
C MET A 1 2.92 -0.25 65.93
N LEU A 2 3.09 1.03 66.31
CA LEU A 2 3.71 2.05 65.46
C LEU A 2 5.25 2.09 65.45
N ALA A 3 5.93 1.40 66.37
CA ALA A 3 7.41 1.42 66.44
C ALA A 3 8.10 0.42 65.49
N LYS A 4 7.44 -0.66 65.06
CA LYS A 4 8.00 -1.67 64.13
C LYS A 4 7.92 -1.29 62.65
N ILE A 5 7.18 -0.23 62.30
CA ILE A 5 7.05 0.25 60.91
C ILE A 5 8.26 1.11 60.51
N LYS A 6 8.98 1.69 61.49
CA LYS A 6 10.13 2.57 61.22
C LYS A 6 11.41 1.82 60.85
N ASP A 7 11.61 0.60 61.35
CA ASP A 7 12.84 -0.18 61.07
C ASP A 7 12.81 -0.91 59.73
N ASN A 8 11.62 -1.21 59.19
CA ASN A 8 11.47 -1.94 57.93
C ASN A 8 10.96 -1.08 56.76
N TRP A 9 10.90 0.25 56.92
CA TRP A 9 10.38 1.14 55.88
C TRP A 9 11.20 1.04 54.58
N LEU A 10 12.53 0.88 54.70
CA LEU A 10 13.44 0.65 53.57
C LEU A 10 13.15 -0.67 52.85
N ALA A 11 12.88 -1.74 53.59
CA ALA A 11 12.54 -3.05 53.01
C ALA A 11 11.17 -3.02 52.31
N ILE A 12 10.19 -2.28 52.87
CA ILE A 12 8.86 -2.11 52.26
C ILE A 12 8.97 -1.32 50.95
N ILE A 13 9.73 -0.22 50.94
CA ILE A 13 9.95 0.57 49.72
C ILE A 13 10.72 -0.23 48.68
N LEU A 14 11.76 -0.96 49.08
CA LEU A 14 12.52 -1.81 48.15
C LEU A 14 11.60 -2.85 47.49
N THR A 15 10.73 -3.48 48.27
CA THR A 15 9.76 -4.45 47.76
C THR A 15 8.78 -3.80 46.78
N ILE A 16 8.28 -2.61 47.08
CA ILE A 16 7.40 -1.84 46.18
C ILE A 16 8.13 -1.49 44.89
N VAL A 17 9.39 -1.04 44.96
CA VAL A 17 10.21 -0.71 43.77
C VAL A 17 10.49 -1.96 42.93
N VAL A 18 10.77 -3.10 43.55
CA VAL A 18 10.97 -4.38 42.85
C VAL A 18 9.69 -4.84 42.18
N VAL A 19 8.53 -4.74 42.84
CA VAL A 19 7.23 -5.08 42.25
C VAL A 19 6.88 -4.12 41.11
N ILE A 20 7.10 -2.81 41.28
CA ILE A 20 6.91 -1.81 40.22
C ILE A 20 7.88 -2.08 39.05
N SER A 21 9.12 -2.46 39.31
CA SER A 21 10.11 -2.82 38.30
C SER A 21 9.71 -4.10 37.56
N LEU A 22 9.19 -5.12 38.24
CA LEU A 22 8.66 -6.33 37.63
C LEU A 22 7.38 -6.05 36.82
N ILE A 23 6.52 -5.14 37.27
CA ILE A 23 5.33 -4.69 36.53
C ILE A 23 5.76 -3.86 35.32
N LEU A 24 6.69 -2.92 35.43
CA LEU A 24 7.22 -2.15 34.30
C LEU A 24 7.96 -3.05 33.31
N SER A 25 8.78 -3.98 33.80
CA SER A 25 9.49 -4.96 32.98
C SER A 25 8.50 -5.90 32.29
N GLY A 26 7.42 -6.28 32.99
CA GLY A 26 6.28 -7.00 32.41
C GLY A 26 5.52 -6.17 31.38
N ILE A 27 5.30 -4.87 31.59
CA ILE A 27 4.69 -3.96 30.62
C ILE A 27 5.59 -3.75 29.40
N VAL A 28 6.91 -3.71 29.57
CA VAL A 28 7.88 -3.66 28.47
C VAL A 28 7.90 -4.98 27.69
N TRP A 29 7.67 -6.12 28.35
CA TRP A 29 7.63 -7.45 27.72
C TRP A 29 6.27 -7.82 27.12
N VAL A 30 5.17 -7.27 27.65
CA VAL A 30 3.80 -7.45 27.14
C VAL A 30 3.44 -6.37 26.11
N ASN A 31 4.16 -5.25 26.09
CA ASN A 31 4.04 -4.23 25.06
C ASN A 31 5.40 -3.80 24.47
N PRO A 32 6.19 -4.73 23.91
CA PRO A 32 7.09 -4.31 22.87
C PRO A 32 6.20 -3.77 21.75
N TYR A 33 6.40 -2.53 21.33
CA TYR A 33 6.02 -2.06 20.00
C TYR A 33 6.80 -2.90 18.96
N ARG A 34 6.44 -4.18 18.89
CA ARG A 34 6.75 -5.14 17.85
C ARG A 34 5.39 -5.46 17.24
N SER A 35 4.83 -4.44 16.61
CA SER A 35 4.10 -4.68 15.38
C SER A 35 5.10 -5.40 14.48
N ASP A 36 4.86 -6.69 14.23
CA ASP A 36 5.54 -7.47 13.19
C ASP A 36 5.25 -6.76 11.86
N HIS A 37 5.99 -5.68 11.60
CA HIS A 37 5.99 -4.94 10.36
C HIS A 37 6.73 -5.77 9.33
N ARG A 38 6.20 -6.95 8.94
CA ARG A 38 6.71 -7.72 7.80
C ARG A 38 6.61 -6.98 6.46
N PHE A 39 6.17 -5.73 6.46
CA PHE A 39 6.23 -4.83 5.32
C PHE A 39 7.57 -4.09 5.21
N LEU A 40 8.40 -4.07 6.26
CA LEU A 40 9.77 -3.56 6.25
C LEU A 40 10.63 -4.61 6.94
N GLY A 41 11.51 -5.27 6.18
CA GLY A 41 12.25 -6.45 6.64
C GLY A 41 12.88 -6.29 8.02
N ASP A 42 12.63 -7.27 8.89
CA ASP A 42 13.45 -7.52 10.06
C ASP A 42 14.76 -8.14 9.58
N SER A 43 15.83 -7.35 9.56
CA SER A 43 17.20 -7.85 9.41
C SER A 43 18.11 -7.17 10.42
N GLY A 44 17.80 -7.36 11.69
CA GLY A 44 18.72 -7.14 12.80
C GLY A 44 19.82 -8.20 12.86
N THR A 45 20.64 -8.36 11.83
CA THR A 45 21.98 -8.96 11.91
C THR A 45 22.85 -8.44 10.78
N SER A 46 23.87 -7.67 11.14
CA SER A 46 24.94 -7.19 10.28
C SER A 46 25.84 -8.35 9.82
N THR A 47 25.49 -9.01 8.71
CA THR A 47 26.42 -9.79 7.84
C THR A 47 25.69 -10.17 6.55
N GLY A 48 26.17 -9.70 5.39
CA GLY A 48 25.75 -10.18 4.06
C GLY A 48 24.36 -9.75 3.58
N ARG A 49 24.29 -8.67 2.78
CA ARG A 49 23.08 -8.24 2.04
C ARG A 49 22.63 -9.35 1.09
N GLN A 50 21.67 -10.17 1.50
CA GLN A 50 20.68 -10.72 0.56
C GLN A 50 19.50 -9.76 0.54
N VAL A 51 19.38 -9.00 -0.54
CA VAL A 51 18.19 -8.20 -0.84
C VAL A 51 17.04 -9.21 -0.95
N ALA A 52 16.13 -9.23 0.03
CA ALA A 52 14.93 -10.03 -0.06
C ALA A 52 14.08 -9.48 -1.21
N THR A 53 14.20 -10.07 -2.39
CA THR A 53 13.40 -9.68 -3.55
C THR A 53 11.92 -9.94 -3.23
N GLN A 54 11.14 -8.88 -3.02
CA GLN A 54 9.69 -9.03 -3.00
C GLN A 54 9.24 -9.70 -4.28
N SER A 55 8.43 -10.75 -4.15
CA SER A 55 7.87 -11.40 -5.32
C SER A 55 6.73 -10.56 -5.88
N MET A 56 6.38 -10.81 -7.15
CA MET A 56 5.19 -10.25 -7.80
C MET A 56 3.94 -10.43 -6.93
N ARG A 57 3.84 -11.59 -6.27
CA ARG A 57 2.74 -11.95 -5.37
C ARG A 57 2.66 -11.10 -4.10
N ASP A 58 3.75 -10.42 -3.72
CA ASP A 58 3.79 -9.56 -2.53
C ASP A 58 3.53 -8.08 -2.88
N ILE A 59 3.93 -7.63 -4.08
CA ILE A 59 3.70 -6.27 -4.57
C ILE A 59 2.22 -6.02 -4.90
N TYR A 60 1.55 -7.03 -5.47
CA TYR A 60 0.17 -6.93 -5.91
C TYR A 60 -0.83 -7.53 -4.90
N LEU A 61 -0.70 -7.15 -3.63
CA LEU A 61 -1.68 -7.49 -2.61
C LEU A 61 -2.65 -6.34 -2.33
N PRO A 62 -3.87 -6.64 -1.85
CA PRO A 62 -4.75 -5.64 -1.28
C PRO A 62 -4.04 -4.84 -0.17
N THR A 63 -4.32 -3.55 -0.07
CA THR A 63 -3.68 -2.68 0.93
C THR A 63 -4.64 -2.27 2.04
N GLN A 64 -5.95 -2.31 1.79
CA GLN A 64 -6.98 -1.94 2.78
C GLN A 64 -7.75 -3.16 3.26
N VAL A 65 -8.07 -3.15 4.55
CA VAL A 65 -8.88 -4.16 5.23
C VAL A 65 -10.06 -3.46 5.89
N ILE A 66 -11.27 -3.76 5.42
CA ILE A 66 -12.50 -3.18 5.97
C ILE A 66 -13.35 -4.31 6.54
N LYS A 67 -13.65 -4.22 7.84
CA LYS A 67 -14.59 -5.13 8.50
C LYS A 67 -15.98 -4.51 8.52
N THR A 68 -16.96 -5.28 8.10
CA THR A 68 -18.38 -4.91 8.19
C THR A 68 -19.05 -5.76 9.27
N ASN A 69 -19.66 -5.10 10.26
CA ASN A 69 -20.38 -5.75 11.35
C ASN A 69 -21.81 -6.15 10.92
N GLY A 70 -22.57 -6.77 11.83
CA GLY A 70 -23.95 -7.21 11.56
C GLY A 70 -24.96 -6.07 11.39
N ASP A 71 -24.63 -4.89 11.93
CA ASP A 71 -25.39 -3.64 11.85
C ASP A 71 -25.01 -2.78 10.63
N GLN A 72 -24.28 -3.35 9.66
CA GLN A 72 -23.69 -2.65 8.51
C GLN A 72 -22.61 -1.61 8.86
N GLY A 73 -22.25 -1.43 10.14
CA GLY A 73 -21.16 -0.55 10.54
C GLY A 73 -19.83 -1.03 9.97
N GLN A 74 -19.13 -0.16 9.22
CA GLN A 74 -17.84 -0.48 8.60
C GLN A 74 -16.67 0.15 9.34
N LYS A 75 -15.59 -0.62 9.47
CA LYS A 75 -14.36 -0.23 10.15
C LYS A 75 -13.16 -0.57 9.27
N LEU A 76 -12.41 0.45 8.84
CA LEU A 76 -11.11 0.26 8.22
C LEU A 76 -10.09 -0.04 9.33
N LEU A 77 -9.34 -1.13 9.19
CA LEU A 77 -8.42 -1.65 10.19
C LEU A 77 -6.98 -1.26 9.88
N TYR A 78 -6.18 -0.94 10.91
CA TYR A 78 -4.76 -0.63 10.79
C TYR A 78 -4.02 -0.88 12.12
N GLY A 79 -2.71 -1.18 12.07
CA GLY A 79 -1.93 -1.48 13.28
C GLY A 79 -2.26 -2.82 13.93
N GLN A 80 -2.78 -3.77 13.16
CA GLN A 80 -3.22 -5.08 13.65
C GLN A 80 -2.03 -5.92 14.09
N ALA A 81 -2.18 -6.67 15.18
CA ALA A 81 -1.10 -7.49 15.75
C ALA A 81 -0.59 -8.56 14.76
N LYS A 82 -1.47 -9.05 13.88
CA LYS A 82 -1.12 -9.89 12.73
C LYS A 82 -1.62 -9.22 11.47
N ASN A 83 -0.78 -9.18 10.44
CA ASN A 83 -1.15 -8.62 9.15
C ASN A 83 -2.36 -9.38 8.54
N PRO A 84 -3.53 -8.74 8.40
CA PRO A 84 -4.72 -9.45 7.94
C PRO A 84 -4.66 -9.84 6.46
N VAL A 85 -4.02 -9.02 5.62
CA VAL A 85 -3.87 -9.29 4.19
C VAL A 85 -2.98 -10.51 3.96
N LEU A 86 -1.81 -10.56 4.62
CA LEU A 86 -0.91 -11.72 4.50
C LEU A 86 -1.54 -12.98 5.09
N THR A 87 -2.26 -12.86 6.21
CA THR A 87 -2.98 -13.99 6.80
C THR A 87 -4.08 -14.51 5.85
N ALA A 88 -4.78 -13.59 5.17
CA ALA A 88 -5.76 -13.95 4.15
C ALA A 88 -5.09 -14.62 2.95
N ARG A 89 -3.96 -14.10 2.44
CA ARG A 89 -3.17 -14.74 1.38
C ARG A 89 -2.87 -16.20 1.70
N GLN A 90 -2.21 -16.43 2.83
CA GLN A 90 -1.83 -17.77 3.29
C GLN A 90 -3.02 -18.71 3.50
N SER A 91 -4.17 -18.17 3.90
CA SER A 91 -5.40 -18.96 4.06
C SER A 91 -6.00 -19.32 2.71
N ILE A 92 -6.13 -18.33 1.82
CA ILE A 92 -6.77 -18.45 0.51
C ILE A 92 -5.96 -19.36 -0.42
N GLU A 93 -4.62 -19.34 -0.36
CA GLU A 93 -3.73 -20.25 -1.11
C GLU A 93 -4.06 -21.73 -0.91
N ARG A 94 -4.70 -22.08 0.22
CA ARG A 94 -5.09 -23.45 0.58
C ARG A 94 -6.53 -23.77 0.18
N TRP A 95 -7.32 -22.79 -0.25
CA TRP A 95 -8.71 -22.99 -0.61
C TRP A 95 -8.81 -23.54 -2.03
N ARG A 96 -9.74 -24.46 -2.23
CA ARG A 96 -10.14 -24.91 -3.57
C ARG A 96 -11.27 -24.03 -4.07
N MET A 97 -10.96 -23.12 -4.98
CA MET A 97 -11.94 -22.27 -5.64
C MET A 97 -12.48 -22.93 -6.90
N HIS A 98 -13.80 -22.83 -7.07
CA HIS A 98 -14.53 -23.32 -8.23
C HIS A 98 -15.02 -22.15 -9.08
N ARG A 99 -15.84 -22.48 -10.08
CA ARG A 99 -16.41 -21.56 -11.07
C ARG A 99 -16.86 -20.21 -10.50
N LEU A 100 -16.40 -19.13 -11.14
CA LEU A 100 -16.95 -17.78 -10.99
C LEU A 100 -18.35 -17.71 -11.59
N THR A 101 -19.30 -17.22 -10.80
CA THR A 101 -20.67 -16.92 -11.25
C THR A 101 -20.93 -15.44 -11.10
N ARG A 102 -21.25 -14.74 -12.20
CA ARG A 102 -21.72 -13.35 -12.13
C ARG A 102 -23.10 -13.34 -11.49
N ILE A 103 -23.27 -12.57 -10.41
CA ILE A 103 -24.54 -12.46 -9.68
C ILE A 103 -25.16 -11.06 -9.77
N GLU A 104 -24.35 -10.03 -10.06
CA GLU A 104 -24.82 -8.66 -10.24
C GLU A 104 -23.94 -7.92 -11.27
N SER A 105 -24.52 -6.96 -11.98
CA SER A 105 -23.83 -6.07 -12.91
C SER A 105 -24.68 -4.82 -13.19
N GLY A 106 -24.06 -3.65 -13.13
CA GLY A 106 -24.66 -2.38 -13.56
C GLY A 106 -25.53 -1.68 -12.52
N ARG A 107 -25.95 -2.36 -11.45
CA ARG A 107 -26.81 -1.77 -10.40
C ARG A 107 -26.01 -1.29 -9.20
N GLN A 108 -25.90 0.03 -9.05
CA GLN A 108 -25.18 0.70 -7.96
C GLN A 108 -25.59 0.26 -6.56
N ASN A 109 -26.90 0.25 -6.25
CA ASN A 109 -27.38 -0.12 -4.91
C ASN A 109 -27.07 -1.57 -4.57
N ASN A 110 -27.23 -2.49 -5.53
CA ASN A 110 -26.93 -3.90 -5.31
C ASN A 110 -25.43 -4.10 -5.11
N TYR A 111 -24.59 -3.38 -5.85
CA TYR A 111 -23.13 -3.40 -5.67
C TYR A 111 -22.73 -2.88 -4.28
N LEU A 112 -23.31 -1.76 -3.83
CA LEU A 112 -23.10 -1.22 -2.48
C LEU A 112 -23.48 -2.23 -1.39
N ASN A 113 -24.54 -3.03 -1.58
CA ASN A 113 -24.90 -4.08 -0.63
C ASN A 113 -23.80 -5.14 -0.47
N TYR A 114 -23.02 -5.43 -1.52
CA TYR A 114 -21.88 -6.35 -1.43
C TYR A 114 -20.63 -5.69 -0.84
N LEU A 115 -20.38 -4.41 -1.10
CA LEU A 115 -19.34 -3.64 -0.40
C LEU A 115 -19.63 -3.52 1.11
N ARG A 116 -20.92 -3.49 1.48
CA ARG A 116 -21.42 -3.43 2.85
C ARG A 116 -21.98 -4.77 3.33
N LEU A 117 -21.47 -5.89 2.81
CA LEU A 117 -21.98 -7.21 3.17
C LEU A 117 -21.85 -7.45 4.68
N ASN A 118 -22.96 -7.74 5.36
CA ASN A 118 -22.99 -7.97 6.80
C ASN A 118 -22.05 -9.09 7.24
N ASN A 119 -21.43 -8.89 8.40
CA ASN A 119 -20.50 -9.86 9.00
C ASN A 119 -19.47 -10.35 7.98
N SER A 120 -18.73 -9.43 7.38
CA SER A 120 -17.70 -9.76 6.39
C SER A 120 -16.41 -8.98 6.63
N VAL A 121 -15.34 -9.44 6.00
CA VAL A 121 -14.13 -8.64 5.79
C VAL A 121 -13.93 -8.46 4.30
N MET A 122 -13.63 -7.23 3.91
CA MET A 122 -13.27 -6.87 2.55
C MET A 122 -11.80 -6.48 2.49
N LEU A 123 -11.08 -7.09 1.55
CA LEU A 123 -9.72 -6.72 1.18
C LEU A 123 -9.79 -5.93 -0.12
N SER A 124 -9.26 -4.71 -0.13
CA SER A 124 -9.35 -3.83 -1.30
C SER A 124 -7.98 -3.52 -1.87
N TYR A 125 -7.86 -3.63 -3.18
CA TYR A 125 -6.71 -3.11 -3.90
C TYR A 125 -6.78 -1.57 -3.97
N PRO A 126 -5.62 -0.89 -4.05
CA PRO A 126 -5.61 0.57 -4.23
C PRO A 126 -6.13 1.01 -5.61
N SER A 127 -6.09 0.09 -6.59
CA SER A 127 -6.66 0.21 -7.94
C SER A 127 -6.97 -1.20 -8.46
N SER A 128 -7.84 -1.35 -9.45
CA SER A 128 -8.15 -2.67 -10.03
C SER A 128 -6.88 -3.42 -10.43
N VAL A 129 -6.83 -4.73 -10.19
CA VAL A 129 -5.81 -5.64 -10.73
C VAL A 129 -6.43 -6.61 -11.72
N PRO A 130 -5.68 -7.17 -12.68
CA PRO A 130 -6.18 -8.24 -13.53
C PRO A 130 -6.42 -9.53 -12.74
N MET A 131 -7.26 -10.39 -13.29
CA MET A 131 -7.58 -11.67 -12.65
C MET A 131 -6.38 -12.62 -12.64
N THR A 132 -5.47 -12.50 -13.60
CA THR A 132 -4.17 -13.19 -13.59
C THR A 132 -3.36 -12.85 -12.34
N ILE A 133 -3.30 -11.57 -11.97
CA ILE A 133 -2.62 -11.13 -10.74
C ILE A 133 -3.30 -11.65 -9.48
N PHE A 134 -4.63 -11.69 -9.43
CA PHE A 134 -5.37 -12.33 -8.35
C PHE A 134 -5.02 -13.82 -8.24
N ASN A 135 -5.07 -14.53 -9.37
CA ASN A 135 -4.75 -15.96 -9.45
C ASN A 135 -3.32 -16.22 -8.97
N ASP A 136 -2.35 -15.43 -9.43
CA ASP A 136 -0.95 -15.58 -9.05
C ASP A 136 -0.73 -15.29 -7.55
N SER A 137 -1.31 -14.20 -7.03
CA SER A 137 -1.10 -13.75 -5.64
C SER A 137 -1.73 -14.70 -4.61
N PHE A 138 -2.80 -15.40 -4.98
CA PHE A 138 -3.54 -16.30 -4.11
C PHE A 138 -3.43 -17.79 -4.50
N ASN A 139 -2.54 -18.13 -5.44
CA ASN A 139 -2.34 -19.48 -5.96
C ASN A 139 -3.65 -20.15 -6.42
N GLN A 140 -4.42 -19.44 -7.23
CA GLN A 140 -5.70 -19.90 -7.80
C GLN A 140 -5.62 -20.01 -9.33
N ASN A 141 -6.56 -20.72 -9.93
CA ASN A 141 -6.65 -20.85 -11.39
C ASN A 141 -8.08 -20.63 -11.88
N LEU A 142 -8.60 -19.44 -11.63
CA LEU A 142 -9.95 -19.07 -12.02
C LEU A 142 -9.97 -18.43 -13.41
N ASN A 143 -10.96 -18.80 -14.22
CA ASN A 143 -11.11 -18.26 -15.58
C ASN A 143 -11.43 -16.75 -15.54
N TYR A 144 -10.69 -15.97 -16.33
CA TYR A 144 -10.77 -14.51 -16.38
C TYR A 144 -11.67 -13.94 -17.49
N ASN A 145 -12.26 -14.78 -18.36
CA ASN A 145 -13.07 -14.34 -19.51
C ASN A 145 -14.27 -13.48 -19.08
N ASN A 146 -14.85 -13.76 -17.91
CA ASN A 146 -16.03 -13.04 -17.42
C ASN A 146 -15.68 -11.91 -16.44
N LEU A 147 -14.51 -11.96 -15.80
CA LEU A 147 -14.03 -10.99 -14.84
C LEU A 147 -12.57 -10.67 -15.13
N SER A 148 -12.35 -9.54 -15.81
CA SER A 148 -11.00 -9.11 -16.20
C SER A 148 -10.33 -8.22 -15.16
N ARG A 149 -11.08 -7.65 -14.21
CA ARG A 149 -10.62 -6.68 -13.21
C ARG A 149 -11.16 -7.05 -11.83
N VAL A 150 -10.33 -6.95 -10.81
CA VAL A 150 -10.70 -7.20 -9.42
C VAL A 150 -10.29 -5.98 -8.59
N ASP A 151 -11.26 -5.38 -7.90
CA ASP A 151 -11.07 -4.23 -7.03
C ASP A 151 -11.14 -4.66 -5.55
N HIS A 152 -12.08 -5.57 -5.23
CA HIS A 152 -12.29 -6.04 -3.85
C HIS A 152 -12.51 -7.55 -3.76
N ILE A 153 -12.05 -8.11 -2.65
CA ILE A 153 -12.29 -9.49 -2.23
C ILE A 153 -13.11 -9.45 -0.93
N VAL A 154 -14.36 -9.92 -0.98
CA VAL A 154 -15.26 -9.94 0.17
C VAL A 154 -15.38 -11.36 0.71
N ILE A 155 -14.98 -11.54 1.96
CA ILE A 155 -14.96 -12.83 2.67
C ILE A 155 -16.01 -12.77 3.79
N PRO A 156 -17.11 -13.54 3.71
CA PRO A 156 -18.07 -13.65 4.81
C PRO A 156 -17.42 -14.21 6.08
N LEU A 157 -17.76 -13.66 7.24
CA LEU A 157 -17.27 -14.06 8.57
C LEU A 157 -18.37 -14.84 9.33
N ASN A 158 -18.72 -16.03 8.84
CA ASN A 158 -19.80 -16.81 9.43
C ASN A 158 -19.46 -17.41 10.80
N LYS A 159 -20.45 -17.63 11.68
CA LYS A 159 -20.17 -18.07 13.06
C LYS A 159 -19.32 -19.35 13.15
N SER A 160 -19.53 -20.32 12.26
CA SER A 160 -18.82 -21.62 12.21
C SER A 160 -17.35 -21.57 11.77
N ASN A 161 -16.83 -20.42 11.33
CA ASN A 161 -15.51 -20.29 10.68
C ASN A 161 -15.34 -21.11 9.39
N ARG A 162 -16.44 -21.54 8.76
CA ARG A 162 -16.44 -22.46 7.62
C ARG A 162 -17.29 -21.94 6.48
N ILE A 163 -16.69 -21.34 5.47
CA ILE A 163 -17.43 -20.71 4.37
C ILE A 163 -17.46 -21.59 3.12
N ASN A 164 -18.48 -21.40 2.28
CA ASN A 164 -18.60 -22.07 0.99
C ASN A 164 -18.56 -21.11 -0.20
N ARG A 165 -18.39 -19.81 0.06
CA ARG A 165 -18.31 -18.77 -0.97
C ARG A 165 -17.55 -17.54 -0.51
N ILE A 166 -16.92 -16.87 -1.46
CA ILE A 166 -16.46 -15.48 -1.38
C ILE A 166 -17.01 -14.69 -2.55
N TYR A 167 -16.77 -13.37 -2.56
CA TYR A 167 -17.12 -12.52 -3.68
C TYR A 167 -15.91 -11.74 -4.17
N LEU A 168 -15.76 -11.67 -5.49
CA LEU A 168 -14.84 -10.78 -6.18
C LEU A 168 -15.67 -9.68 -6.83
N LEU A 169 -15.32 -8.44 -6.54
CA LEU A 169 -16.04 -7.27 -6.99
C LEU A 169 -15.16 -6.47 -7.95
N SER A 170 -15.78 -5.91 -8.98
CA SER A 170 -15.17 -4.88 -9.80
C SER A 170 -16.01 -3.62 -9.79
N ASP A 171 -15.36 -2.50 -9.47
CA ASP A 171 -15.96 -1.18 -9.49
C ASP A 171 -16.39 -0.81 -10.92
N ASN A 172 -15.65 -1.30 -11.92
CA ASN A 172 -16.01 -1.14 -13.32
C ASN A 172 -17.34 -1.83 -13.63
N ASN A 173 -18.35 -1.03 -13.96
CA ASN A 173 -19.70 -1.47 -14.27
C ASN A 173 -20.38 -2.24 -13.12
N TYR A 174 -19.96 -1.98 -11.87
CA TYR A 174 -20.59 -2.49 -10.65
C TYR A 174 -20.81 -4.01 -10.65
N ARG A 175 -19.78 -4.78 -11.02
CA ARG A 175 -19.90 -6.22 -11.23
C ARG A 175 -19.56 -7.00 -9.96
N VAL A 176 -20.39 -8.00 -9.64
CA VAL A 176 -20.16 -8.90 -8.51
C VAL A 176 -20.12 -10.33 -8.99
N PHE A 177 -19.06 -11.04 -8.60
CA PHE A 177 -18.85 -12.44 -8.90
C PHE A 177 -18.80 -13.25 -7.61
N ARG A 178 -19.64 -14.28 -7.53
CA ARG A 178 -19.56 -15.29 -6.48
C ARG A 178 -18.55 -16.35 -6.90
N VAL A 179 -17.62 -16.66 -6.00
CA VAL A 179 -16.68 -17.78 -6.13
C VAL A 179 -17.08 -18.83 -5.11
N LYS A 180 -17.35 -20.06 -5.56
CA LYS A 180 -17.62 -21.19 -4.66
C LYS A 180 -16.28 -21.72 -4.11
N VAL A 181 -16.23 -22.02 -2.82
CA VAL A 181 -15.07 -22.61 -2.14
C VAL A 181 -15.47 -23.86 -1.35
N ASP A 182 -14.57 -24.84 -1.29
CA ASP A 182 -14.82 -26.08 -0.55
C ASP A 182 -14.58 -25.92 0.95
N ASN A 183 -15.65 -25.61 1.69
CA ASN A 183 -15.68 -25.62 3.16
C ASN A 183 -14.46 -24.94 3.81
N ALA A 184 -14.11 -23.77 3.28
CA ALA A 184 -12.89 -23.04 3.59
C ALA A 184 -12.88 -22.55 5.05
N ASN A 185 -11.75 -22.76 5.73
CA ASN A 185 -11.54 -22.31 7.10
C ASN A 185 -11.06 -20.86 7.14
N ILE A 186 -11.78 -20.01 7.88
CA ILE A 186 -11.48 -18.57 8.04
C ILE A 186 -11.05 -18.20 9.46
N LYS A 187 -10.75 -19.17 10.34
CA LYS A 187 -10.38 -18.91 11.74
C LYS A 187 -9.18 -17.96 11.84
N SER A 188 -8.10 -18.26 11.11
CA SER A 188 -6.89 -17.42 11.10
C SER A 188 -7.16 -16.01 10.58
N ILE A 189 -7.99 -15.88 9.53
CA ILE A 189 -8.43 -14.58 9.03
C ILE A 189 -9.19 -13.83 10.12
N ARG A 190 -10.15 -14.46 10.79
CA ARG A 190 -10.91 -13.81 11.87
C ARG A 190 -10.01 -13.34 13.02
N GLU A 191 -9.03 -14.15 13.39
CA GLU A 191 -8.08 -13.82 14.46
C GLU A 191 -7.18 -12.66 14.08
N SER A 192 -6.74 -12.55 12.82
CA SER A 192 -5.88 -11.44 12.38
C SER A 192 -6.60 -10.09 12.35
N LEU A 193 -7.94 -10.05 12.33
CA LEU A 193 -8.70 -8.80 12.42
C LEU A 193 -8.71 -8.18 13.82
N ARG A 194 -8.24 -8.91 14.84
CA ARG A 194 -8.21 -8.46 16.24
C ARG A 194 -6.90 -7.75 16.58
N GLY A 195 -6.93 -6.98 17.65
CA GLY A 195 -5.83 -6.08 18.02
C GLY A 195 -5.79 -4.84 17.13
N GLY A 196 -4.92 -3.89 17.45
CA GLY A 196 -4.74 -2.67 16.69
C GLY A 196 -5.89 -1.66 16.76
N SER A 197 -6.00 -0.81 15.73
CA SER A 197 -6.90 0.34 15.70
C SER A 197 -7.85 0.29 14.51
N SER A 198 -8.87 1.15 14.53
CA SER A 198 -9.84 1.23 13.43
C SER A 198 -10.40 2.62 13.20
N ILE A 199 -10.85 2.86 11.98
CA ILE A 199 -11.48 4.10 11.53
C ILE A 199 -12.91 3.77 11.09
N SER A 200 -13.91 4.51 11.59
CA SER A 200 -15.27 4.43 11.05
C SER A 200 -15.25 4.90 9.60
N VAL A 201 -15.74 4.06 8.69
CA VAL A 201 -15.82 4.35 7.26
C VAL A 201 -17.19 3.97 6.71
N ASP A 202 -17.49 4.41 5.50
CA ASP A 202 -18.67 4.00 4.76
C ASP A 202 -18.39 3.99 3.26
N HIS A 203 -18.85 2.98 2.53
CA HIS A 203 -18.75 2.97 1.06
C HIS A 203 -19.86 3.81 0.45
N LYS A 204 -19.52 4.74 -0.44
CA LYS A 204 -20.51 5.51 -1.20
C LYS A 204 -20.17 5.49 -2.68
N ILE A 205 -21.17 5.70 -3.52
CA ILE A 205 -20.96 5.94 -4.94
C ILE A 205 -21.16 7.43 -5.19
N TYR A 206 -20.11 8.10 -5.64
CA TYR A 206 -20.14 9.53 -5.98
C TYR A 206 -19.65 9.71 -7.41
N GLY A 207 -20.42 10.42 -8.25
CA GLY A 207 -20.08 10.59 -9.67
C GLY A 207 -19.96 9.27 -10.45
N GLY A 208 -20.62 8.20 -9.98
CA GLY A 208 -20.47 6.85 -10.55
C GLY A 208 -19.21 6.10 -10.10
N HIS A 209 -18.47 6.63 -9.13
CA HIS A 209 -17.27 5.99 -8.58
C HIS A 209 -17.55 5.48 -7.17
N PRO A 210 -17.48 4.15 -6.92
CA PRO A 210 -17.43 3.61 -5.57
C PRO A 210 -16.17 4.12 -4.85
N MET A 211 -16.32 4.57 -3.60
CA MET A 211 -15.21 5.03 -2.78
C MET A 211 -15.50 4.86 -1.29
N VAL A 212 -14.43 4.72 -0.51
CA VAL A 212 -14.48 4.72 0.96
C VAL A 212 -14.55 6.17 1.45
N THR A 213 -15.59 6.49 2.20
CA THR A 213 -15.80 7.80 2.83
C THR A 213 -15.61 7.71 4.35
N TYR A 214 -15.36 8.86 4.96
CA TYR A 214 -15.04 9.00 6.38
C TYR A 214 -16.14 9.86 7.02
N PRO A 215 -17.18 9.27 7.63
CA PRO A 215 -18.36 9.99 8.11
C PRO A 215 -18.06 10.93 9.28
N HIS A 216 -17.00 10.65 10.05
CA HIS A 216 -16.57 11.46 11.19
C HIS A 216 -15.11 11.88 11.04
N GLY A 217 -14.69 12.85 11.85
CA GLY A 217 -13.27 13.20 11.96
C GLY A 217 -12.44 12.00 12.43
N VAL A 218 -11.22 11.91 11.92
CA VAL A 218 -10.33 10.77 12.14
C VAL A 218 -9.06 11.24 12.82
N LYS A 219 -8.62 10.54 13.86
CA LYS A 219 -7.36 10.86 14.58
C LYS A 219 -6.34 9.76 14.33
N LEU A 220 -5.29 10.06 13.58
CA LEU A 220 -4.26 9.10 13.16
C LEU A 220 -2.88 9.47 13.73
N PRO A 221 -2.05 8.47 14.08
CA PRO A 221 -0.67 8.73 14.50
C PRO A 221 0.16 9.30 13.35
N ASN A 222 1.19 10.06 13.69
CA ASN A 222 2.29 10.32 12.78
C ASN A 222 3.29 9.16 12.88
N PHE A 223 4.10 8.96 11.84
CA PHE A 223 5.15 7.93 11.84
C PHE A 223 6.51 8.55 11.55
N GLY A 224 7.56 8.12 12.24
CA GLY A 224 8.93 8.53 11.95
C GLY A 224 9.65 7.45 11.18
N TYR A 225 10.47 7.83 10.22
CA TYR A 225 11.32 6.90 9.47
C TYR A 225 12.71 7.47 9.23
N GLN A 226 13.71 6.60 9.16
CA GLN A 226 14.99 6.92 8.54
C GLN A 226 14.86 6.92 7.01
N ILE A 227 15.51 7.89 6.38
CA ILE A 227 15.61 8.00 4.93
C ILE A 227 16.94 7.41 4.50
N SER A 228 16.91 6.59 3.44
CA SER A 228 18.12 6.18 2.74
C SER A 228 18.15 6.72 1.33
N LYS A 229 19.36 6.94 0.82
CA LYS A 229 19.61 7.37 -0.54
C LYS A 229 20.38 6.28 -1.29
N ILE A 230 19.86 5.87 -2.42
CA ILE A 230 20.52 4.92 -3.33
C ILE A 230 21.51 5.71 -4.19
N ASN A 231 22.68 5.12 -4.46
CA ASN A 231 23.67 5.73 -5.35
C ASN A 231 23.17 5.64 -6.81
N PRO A 232 23.00 6.76 -7.53
CA PRO A 232 22.62 6.76 -8.95
C PRO A 232 23.59 5.97 -9.84
N ASP A 233 24.89 5.88 -9.50
CA ASP A 233 25.85 5.08 -10.25
C ASP A 233 25.52 3.58 -10.22
N SER A 234 25.05 3.08 -9.07
CA SER A 234 24.69 1.66 -8.93
C SER A 234 23.44 1.32 -9.73
N VAL A 235 22.49 2.26 -9.80
CA VAL A 235 21.29 2.12 -10.62
C VAL A 235 21.65 2.17 -12.10
N SER A 236 22.51 3.11 -12.50
CA SER A 236 22.94 3.25 -13.89
C SER A 236 23.62 1.98 -14.36
N GLN A 237 24.57 1.42 -13.59
CA GLN A 237 25.21 0.15 -13.94
C GLN A 237 24.20 -1.00 -14.13
N THR A 238 23.17 -1.07 -13.28
CA THR A 238 22.13 -2.13 -13.42
C THR A 238 21.30 -1.95 -14.70
N LEU A 239 20.74 -0.76 -14.92
CA LEU A 239 19.83 -0.51 -16.04
C LEU A 239 20.55 -0.45 -17.40
N MET A 240 21.82 -0.04 -17.39
CA MET A 240 22.62 0.13 -18.60
C MET A 240 23.25 -1.17 -19.07
N ASN A 241 23.73 -2.03 -18.16
CA ASN A 241 24.43 -3.27 -18.53
C ASN A 241 23.51 -4.21 -19.33
N ASN A 242 23.88 -4.43 -20.58
CA ASN A 242 23.28 -5.44 -21.45
C ASN A 242 24.16 -6.69 -21.36
N SER A 243 23.62 -7.82 -20.92
CA SER A 243 24.34 -9.09 -20.75
C SER A 243 24.91 -9.67 -22.05
N SER A 244 24.68 -9.04 -23.20
CA SER A 244 25.06 -9.55 -24.52
C SER A 244 26.07 -8.69 -25.30
N LYS A 245 26.32 -7.43 -24.93
CA LYS A 245 27.33 -6.56 -25.57
C LYS A 245 27.89 -5.58 -24.54
N GLN A 246 29.21 -5.56 -24.41
CA GLN A 246 29.98 -4.71 -23.50
C GLN A 246 29.87 -3.24 -23.95
N SER A 247 28.73 -2.60 -23.69
CA SER A 247 28.55 -1.17 -23.92
C SER A 247 29.15 -0.41 -22.75
N THR A 248 30.12 0.45 -23.01
CA THR A 248 30.69 1.34 -21.99
C THR A 248 29.62 2.33 -21.54
N VAL A 249 29.32 2.34 -20.25
CA VAL A 249 28.46 3.37 -19.65
C VAL A 249 29.28 4.64 -19.50
N THR A 250 28.84 5.72 -20.12
CA THR A 250 29.44 7.05 -19.95
C THR A 250 28.57 7.89 -19.04
N SER A 251 29.18 8.83 -18.30
CA SER A 251 28.47 9.82 -17.50
C SER A 251 29.01 11.22 -17.78
N GLN A 252 28.10 12.19 -17.83
CA GLN A 252 28.44 13.60 -18.01
C GLN A 252 27.50 14.50 -17.24
N GLN A 253 28.00 15.67 -16.85
CA GLN A 253 27.20 16.69 -16.17
C GLN A 253 26.59 17.63 -17.21
N GLU A 254 25.27 17.77 -17.21
CA GLU A 254 24.50 18.63 -18.12
C GLU A 254 23.45 19.41 -17.35
N ASN A 255 23.45 20.75 -17.41
CA ASN A 255 22.40 21.59 -16.81
C ASN A 255 22.05 21.21 -15.36
N ASN A 256 23.06 21.02 -14.49
CA ASN A 256 22.93 20.56 -13.09
C ASN A 256 22.39 19.13 -12.90
N HIS A 257 22.26 18.35 -13.97
CA HIS A 257 21.92 16.93 -13.94
C HIS A 257 23.16 16.08 -14.22
N ILE A 258 23.11 14.81 -13.81
CA ILE A 258 24.07 13.79 -14.24
C ILE A 258 23.36 12.90 -15.25
N VAL A 259 23.89 12.83 -16.48
CA VAL A 259 23.33 12.03 -17.57
C VAL A 259 24.24 10.83 -17.79
N TYR A 260 23.68 9.63 -17.62
CA TYR A 260 24.33 8.38 -17.97
C TYR A 260 23.80 7.89 -19.32
N GLN A 261 24.69 7.40 -20.17
CA GLN A 261 24.34 6.87 -21.48
C GLN A 261 25.03 5.52 -21.72
N SER A 262 24.37 4.65 -22.46
CA SER A 262 24.95 3.39 -22.93
C SER A 262 24.48 3.14 -24.37
N GLY A 263 25.39 3.35 -25.33
CA GLY A 263 25.05 3.35 -26.75
C GLY A 263 24.08 4.48 -27.10
N THR A 264 23.28 4.29 -28.14
CA THR A 264 22.31 5.29 -28.63
C THR A 264 20.89 5.10 -28.07
N SER A 265 20.63 3.98 -27.40
CA SER A 265 19.26 3.60 -27.02
C SER A 265 18.95 3.77 -25.53
N LYS A 266 19.94 3.88 -24.64
CA LYS A 266 19.70 3.98 -23.20
C LYS A 266 20.22 5.29 -22.63
N ARG A 267 19.36 5.96 -21.87
CA ARG A 267 19.67 7.23 -21.20
C ARG A 267 19.07 7.25 -19.80
N LEU A 268 19.84 7.68 -18.81
CA LEU A 268 19.37 7.89 -17.44
C LEU A 268 19.76 9.31 -17.03
N VAL A 269 18.80 10.10 -16.58
CA VAL A 269 19.01 11.46 -16.08
C VAL A 269 18.79 11.44 -14.57
N TYR A 270 19.78 11.90 -13.82
CA TYR A 270 19.67 12.12 -12.39
C TYR A 270 19.56 13.61 -12.10
N ASP A 271 18.47 14.01 -11.43
CA ASP A 271 18.29 15.34 -10.84
C ASP A 271 18.74 15.29 -9.38
N PRO A 272 19.89 15.88 -9.00
CA PRO A 272 20.36 15.87 -7.62
C PRO A 272 19.52 16.69 -6.66
N ALA A 273 18.85 17.74 -7.15
CA ALA A 273 18.02 18.64 -6.33
C ALA A 273 16.74 17.95 -5.86
N LYS A 274 16.14 17.15 -6.75
CA LYS A 274 14.97 16.31 -6.44
C LYS A 274 15.35 14.89 -6.03
N GLY A 275 16.60 14.48 -6.19
CA GLY A 275 16.98 13.06 -6.02
C GLY A 275 16.14 12.12 -6.89
N ALA A 276 15.77 12.55 -8.10
CA ALA A 276 14.92 11.82 -9.03
C ALA A 276 15.77 11.22 -10.17
N LEU A 277 15.31 10.08 -10.69
CA LEU A 277 15.93 9.35 -11.78
C LEU A 277 14.90 9.10 -12.89
N ASP A 278 15.23 9.54 -14.09
CA ASP A 278 14.45 9.36 -15.31
C ASP A 278 15.23 8.50 -16.30
N TYR A 279 14.77 7.28 -16.52
CA TYR A 279 15.36 6.32 -17.45
C TYR A 279 14.53 6.22 -18.71
N GLU A 280 15.20 6.20 -19.86
CA GLU A 280 14.61 5.91 -21.16
C GLU A 280 15.41 4.83 -21.88
N ASN A 281 14.69 3.86 -22.47
CA ASN A 281 15.25 2.81 -23.30
C ASN A 281 14.48 2.71 -24.62
N TYR A 282 15.12 3.15 -25.70
CA TYR A 282 14.59 3.13 -27.07
C TYR A 282 14.75 1.74 -27.68
N VAL A 283 13.79 0.87 -27.41
CA VAL A 283 13.76 -0.54 -27.88
C VAL A 283 12.82 -0.75 -29.07
N GLY A 284 12.21 0.32 -29.58
CA GLY A 284 11.14 0.21 -30.56
C GLY A 284 9.82 -0.20 -29.90
N ARG A 285 8.78 -0.30 -30.72
CA ARG A 285 7.41 -0.56 -30.24
C ARG A 285 7.24 -2.05 -29.89
N SER A 286 6.70 -2.35 -28.71
CA SER A 286 6.36 -3.74 -28.35
C SER A 286 5.09 -4.23 -29.02
N ASP A 287 4.84 -5.53 -28.88
CA ASP A 287 3.51 -6.11 -29.01
C ASP A 287 2.52 -5.43 -28.05
N ASN A 288 1.25 -5.40 -28.45
CA ASN A 288 0.16 -4.89 -27.59
C ASN A 288 -0.08 -5.87 -26.44
N PHE A 289 0.29 -5.51 -25.21
CA PHE A 289 -0.04 -6.31 -24.04
C PHE A 289 -1.51 -6.15 -23.65
N SER A 290 -2.22 -7.26 -23.45
CA SER A 290 -3.53 -7.20 -22.84
C SER A 290 -3.43 -6.74 -21.37
N TYR A 291 -4.55 -6.27 -20.81
CA TYR A 291 -4.63 -5.94 -19.38
C TYR A 291 -4.23 -7.11 -18.46
N GLN A 292 -4.40 -8.36 -18.91
CA GLN A 292 -4.00 -9.54 -18.15
C GLN A 292 -2.48 -9.80 -18.16
N GLN A 293 -1.75 -9.28 -19.15
CA GLN A 293 -0.31 -9.53 -19.36
C GLN A 293 0.57 -8.37 -18.87
N ILE A 294 0.11 -7.13 -19.05
CA ILE A 294 0.94 -5.93 -18.83
C ILE A 294 1.50 -5.81 -17.40
N PHE A 295 0.76 -6.28 -16.39
CA PHE A 295 1.19 -6.22 -14.99
C PHE A 295 2.41 -7.12 -14.71
N GLY A 296 2.46 -8.30 -15.34
CA GLY A 296 3.61 -9.20 -15.24
C GLY A 296 4.80 -8.68 -16.02
N HIS A 297 4.56 -8.12 -17.21
CA HIS A 297 5.60 -7.48 -18.01
C HIS A 297 6.28 -6.32 -17.27
N ILE A 298 5.50 -5.37 -16.77
CA ILE A 298 6.02 -4.21 -16.03
C ILE A 298 6.66 -4.62 -14.70
N TYR A 299 6.17 -5.66 -14.03
CA TYR A 299 6.84 -6.17 -12.83
C TYR A 299 8.25 -6.71 -13.13
N ASN A 300 8.45 -7.40 -14.27
CA ASN A 300 9.78 -7.88 -14.65
C ASN A 300 10.75 -6.73 -14.93
N GLN A 301 10.25 -5.62 -15.50
CA GLN A 301 11.01 -4.37 -15.63
C GLN A 301 11.33 -3.75 -14.26
N LEU A 302 10.37 -3.73 -13.32
CA LEU A 302 10.62 -3.25 -11.96
C LEU A 302 11.72 -4.06 -11.27
N ALA A 303 11.63 -5.39 -11.36
CA ALA A 303 12.55 -6.31 -10.72
C ALA A 303 14.00 -6.19 -11.24
N SER A 304 14.21 -5.64 -12.44
CA SER A 304 15.54 -5.43 -13.03
C SER A 304 16.20 -4.11 -12.62
N THR A 305 15.50 -3.21 -11.92
CA THR A 305 16.01 -1.85 -11.61
C THR A 305 16.99 -1.76 -10.43
N SER A 306 17.21 -2.85 -9.69
CA SER A 306 17.94 -2.88 -8.40
C SER A 306 17.36 -1.97 -7.30
N ILE A 307 16.18 -1.37 -7.51
CA ILE A 307 15.50 -0.55 -6.50
C ILE A 307 14.98 -1.48 -5.39
N PRO A 308 15.19 -1.16 -4.10
CA PRO A 308 14.61 -1.89 -3.00
C PRO A 308 13.08 -1.90 -3.09
N LEU A 309 12.50 -3.09 -3.20
CA LEU A 309 11.06 -3.28 -3.38
C LEU A 309 10.31 -3.39 -2.05
N ASP A 310 11.00 -3.54 -0.92
CA ASP A 310 10.43 -3.91 0.39
C ASP A 310 9.19 -3.07 0.80
N SER A 311 9.27 -1.75 0.63
CA SER A 311 8.15 -0.87 0.99
C SER A 311 7.12 -0.66 -0.13
N LEU A 312 7.44 -1.04 -1.37
CA LEU A 312 6.64 -0.72 -2.55
C LEU A 312 5.45 -1.66 -2.69
N ARG A 313 4.31 -1.10 -3.05
CA ARG A 313 3.12 -1.84 -3.48
C ARG A 313 2.58 -1.22 -4.75
N TYR A 314 1.84 -2.01 -5.51
CA TYR A 314 1.05 -1.48 -6.61
C TYR A 314 0.10 -0.39 -6.10
N ASP A 315 0.04 0.76 -6.77
CA ASP A 315 -0.86 1.88 -6.43
C ASP A 315 -1.89 2.12 -7.54
N SER A 316 -1.45 2.23 -8.79
CA SER A 316 -2.35 2.51 -9.91
C SER A 316 -1.81 2.08 -11.26
N TYR A 317 -2.73 1.88 -12.20
CA TYR A 317 -2.45 1.68 -13.63
C TYR A 317 -3.12 2.78 -14.46
N ASN A 318 -2.37 3.38 -15.38
CA ASN A 318 -2.88 4.32 -16.38
C ASN A 318 -2.89 3.63 -17.74
N GLY A 319 -4.09 3.29 -18.23
CA GLY A 319 -4.25 2.60 -19.51
C GLY A 319 -3.99 3.46 -20.75
N LYS A 320 -3.88 4.79 -20.63
CA LYS A 320 -3.55 5.66 -21.77
C LYS A 320 -2.05 5.65 -22.06
N SER A 321 -1.24 5.69 -21.01
CA SER A 321 0.22 5.65 -21.11
C SER A 321 0.78 4.23 -20.95
N GLU A 322 -0.06 3.23 -20.68
CA GLU A 322 0.39 1.88 -20.32
C GLU A 322 1.42 1.88 -19.18
N SER A 323 1.18 2.70 -18.15
CA SER A 323 2.11 2.86 -17.01
C SER A 323 1.54 2.34 -15.70
N ILE A 324 2.38 1.68 -14.90
CA ILE A 324 2.06 1.32 -13.51
C ILE A 324 2.86 2.20 -12.56
N THR A 325 2.17 2.69 -11.52
CA THR A 325 2.77 3.37 -10.38
C THR A 325 2.82 2.40 -9.20
N TYR A 326 4.01 2.21 -8.66
CA TYR A 326 4.29 1.58 -7.38
C TYR A 326 4.64 2.66 -6.36
N ARG A 327 4.22 2.47 -5.12
CA ARG A 327 4.35 3.47 -4.06
C ARG A 327 4.67 2.81 -2.73
N SER A 328 5.41 3.49 -1.86
CA SER A 328 5.61 3.06 -0.48
C SER A 328 4.31 3.14 0.33
N PHE A 329 4.07 2.17 1.20
CA PHE A 329 2.92 2.17 2.11
C PHE A 329 3.35 2.06 3.57
N VAL A 330 2.59 2.68 4.48
CA VAL A 330 2.69 2.50 5.93
C VAL A 330 1.33 2.09 6.48
N GLU A 331 1.27 0.96 7.20
CA GLU A 331 0.02 0.45 7.79
C GLU A 331 -1.17 0.38 6.80
N GLY A 332 -0.89 0.05 5.54
CA GLY A 332 -1.91 -0.02 4.47
C GLY A 332 -2.29 1.33 3.84
N PHE A 333 -1.65 2.43 4.26
CA PHE A 333 -1.86 3.77 3.70
C PHE A 333 -0.74 4.17 2.74
N PRO A 334 -1.05 4.71 1.55
CA PRO A 334 -0.06 5.16 0.58
C PRO A 334 0.72 6.38 1.09
N ILE A 335 2.01 6.44 0.78
CA ILE A 335 2.90 7.55 1.11
C ILE A 335 3.14 8.41 -0.11
N PHE A 336 3.02 9.72 0.05
CA PHE A 336 3.12 10.71 -1.00
C PHE A 336 4.13 11.79 -0.65
N ASN A 337 4.79 12.28 -1.68
CA ASN A 337 5.76 13.36 -1.61
C ASN A 337 5.69 14.16 -2.90
N ASP A 338 5.88 15.47 -2.81
CA ASP A 338 5.71 16.39 -3.94
C ASP A 338 6.83 16.22 -5.00
N ASP A 339 8.00 15.75 -4.60
CA ASP A 339 9.13 15.39 -5.49
C ASP A 339 9.12 13.90 -5.91
N GLY A 340 8.07 13.15 -5.56
CA GLY A 340 7.92 11.73 -5.96
C GLY A 340 8.67 10.71 -5.09
N TYR A 341 9.15 11.07 -3.89
CA TYR A 341 9.86 10.13 -3.01
C TYR A 341 9.03 8.89 -2.66
N GLY A 342 9.69 7.73 -2.62
CA GLY A 342 9.02 6.43 -2.39
C GLY A 342 8.06 6.02 -3.50
N THR A 343 8.16 6.61 -4.70
CA THR A 343 7.35 6.24 -5.88
C THR A 343 8.25 5.70 -6.98
N VAL A 344 7.79 4.66 -7.67
CA VAL A 344 8.37 4.15 -8.91
C VAL A 344 7.26 4.08 -9.94
N GLN A 345 7.44 4.72 -11.09
CA GLN A 345 6.54 4.63 -12.23
C GLN A 345 7.28 3.98 -13.39
N ILE A 346 6.67 2.97 -13.99
CA ILE A 346 7.20 2.31 -15.18
C ILE A 346 6.15 2.38 -16.27
N GLN A 347 6.56 2.91 -17.41
CA GLN A 347 5.78 3.03 -18.63
C GLN A 347 6.27 1.99 -19.64
N ASN A 348 5.33 1.23 -20.20
CA ASN A 348 5.60 0.33 -21.31
C ASN A 348 5.98 1.10 -22.59
N ASN A 349 6.69 0.46 -23.50
CA ASN A 349 7.17 1.02 -24.78
C ASN A 349 6.11 1.05 -25.89
N HIS A 350 4.86 1.38 -25.56
CA HIS A 350 3.77 1.49 -26.56
C HIS A 350 4.10 2.51 -27.68
N ASP A 351 4.85 3.56 -27.34
CA ASP A 351 5.30 4.64 -28.22
C ASP A 351 6.76 4.48 -28.68
N GLY A 352 7.38 3.32 -28.40
CA GLY A 352 8.74 3.01 -28.84
C GLY A 352 9.84 3.21 -27.79
N ALA A 353 9.50 3.69 -26.60
CA ALA A 353 10.45 3.87 -25.50
C ALA A 353 9.90 3.36 -24.17
N GLU A 354 10.64 2.48 -23.49
CA GLU A 354 10.37 2.16 -22.09
C GLU A 354 10.82 3.34 -21.23
N ARG A 355 10.00 3.77 -20.26
CA ARG A 355 10.35 4.90 -19.39
C ARG A 355 10.15 4.57 -17.93
N TYR A 356 11.18 4.77 -17.12
CA TYR A 356 11.09 4.58 -15.67
C TYR A 356 11.35 5.91 -14.97
N HIS A 357 10.48 6.25 -14.03
CA HIS A 357 10.65 7.40 -13.15
C HIS A 357 10.66 6.92 -11.71
N PHE A 358 11.72 7.23 -10.96
CA PHE A 358 11.79 6.82 -9.56
C PHE A 358 12.70 7.71 -8.73
N SER A 359 12.47 7.71 -7.42
CA SER A 359 13.31 8.45 -6.48
C SER A 359 14.50 7.62 -5.99
N THR A 360 15.63 8.30 -5.78
CA THR A 360 16.77 7.75 -5.03
C THR A 360 16.50 7.62 -3.54
N TYR A 361 15.44 8.25 -3.03
CA TYR A 361 15.08 8.20 -1.61
C TYR A 361 14.05 7.12 -1.31
N SER A 362 14.33 6.34 -0.27
CA SER A 362 13.42 5.32 0.25
C SER A 362 13.38 5.35 1.78
N LEU A 363 12.25 4.89 2.34
CA LEU A 363 12.09 4.74 3.78
C LEU A 363 12.67 3.40 4.23
N GLN A 364 13.37 3.41 5.36
CA GLN A 364 13.94 2.21 5.97
C GLN A 364 13.32 1.95 7.34
N VAL A 365 14.04 2.30 8.40
CA VAL A 365 13.74 1.89 9.76
C VAL A 365 12.76 2.88 10.39
N PRO A 366 11.64 2.41 10.98
CA PRO A 366 10.78 3.24 11.80
C PRO A 366 11.58 3.85 12.96
N VAL A 367 11.43 5.15 13.20
CA VAL A 367 11.99 5.81 14.38
C VAL A 367 10.89 6.27 15.32
N PRO A 368 11.13 6.28 16.64
CA PRO A 368 10.19 6.84 17.59
C PRO A 368 9.86 8.28 17.21
N VAL A 369 8.57 8.59 17.18
CA VAL A 369 8.08 9.97 17.14
C VAL A 369 7.41 10.26 18.48
N ASN A 370 7.51 11.50 18.95
CA ASN A 370 6.60 11.99 19.98
C ASN A 370 5.20 11.65 19.50
N ASN A 371 4.40 10.90 20.29
CA ASN A 371 3.09 10.27 19.99
C ASN A 371 2.01 11.24 19.45
N LYS A 372 2.37 12.06 18.49
CA LYS A 372 1.65 13.14 17.87
C LYS A 372 0.65 12.50 16.94
N LYS A 373 -0.60 12.88 17.13
CA LYS A 373 -1.71 12.44 16.31
C LYS A 373 -2.23 13.63 15.55
N THR A 374 -2.46 13.44 14.25
CA THR A 374 -3.07 14.43 13.38
C THR A 374 -4.56 14.13 13.26
N VAL A 375 -5.38 15.18 13.36
CA VAL A 375 -6.83 15.09 13.20
C VAL A 375 -7.17 15.49 11.77
N LEU A 376 -7.91 14.61 11.10
CA LEU A 376 -8.49 14.85 9.78
C LEU A 376 -9.98 15.15 9.94
N PRO A 377 -10.53 16.09 9.16
CA PRO A 377 -11.95 16.37 9.17
C PRO A 377 -12.75 15.19 8.57
N SER A 378 -14.08 15.23 8.64
CA SER A 378 -14.87 14.24 7.90
C SER A 378 -14.77 14.46 6.40
N SER A 379 -15.03 13.39 5.62
CA SER A 379 -15.11 13.49 4.15
C SER A 379 -16.14 14.50 3.66
N ALA A 380 -17.21 14.75 4.42
CA ALA A 380 -18.22 15.78 4.08
C ALA A 380 -17.62 17.19 4.09
N VAL A 381 -16.76 17.51 5.07
CA VAL A 381 -16.06 18.80 5.13
C VAL A 381 -15.12 18.95 3.93
N VAL A 382 -14.37 17.90 3.59
CA VAL A 382 -13.47 17.91 2.43
C VAL A 382 -14.24 18.14 1.13
N PHE A 383 -15.34 17.40 0.91
CA PHE A 383 -16.17 17.58 -0.27
C PHE A 383 -16.83 18.96 -0.36
N ASN A 384 -17.25 19.54 0.78
CA ASN A 384 -17.78 20.90 0.80
C ASN A 384 -16.71 21.94 0.43
N GLY A 385 -15.48 21.80 0.92
CA GLY A 385 -14.37 22.67 0.52
C GLY A 385 -14.03 22.56 -0.97
N LEU A 386 -14.02 21.34 -1.53
CA LEU A 386 -13.82 21.15 -2.97
C LEU A 386 -15.00 21.72 -3.79
N ARG A 387 -16.21 21.76 -3.22
CA ARG A 387 -17.38 22.35 -3.86
C ARG A 387 -17.28 23.87 -3.94
N SER A 388 -16.81 24.54 -2.88
CA SER A 388 -16.69 26.00 -2.84
C SER A 388 -15.69 26.54 -3.87
N VAL A 389 -14.72 25.72 -4.29
CA VAL A 389 -13.75 26.06 -5.36
C VAL A 389 -14.06 25.39 -6.70
N ASN A 390 -15.28 24.88 -6.90
CA ASN A 390 -15.75 24.25 -8.14
C ASN A 390 -14.98 23.00 -8.64
N LYS A 391 -14.13 22.39 -7.81
CA LYS A 391 -13.32 21.21 -8.18
C LYS A 391 -14.02 19.87 -7.91
N LEU A 392 -15.06 19.87 -7.07
CA LEU A 392 -15.75 18.63 -6.66
C LEU A 392 -16.30 17.79 -7.82
N LYS A 393 -16.67 18.40 -8.96
CA LYS A 393 -17.25 17.68 -10.12
C LYS A 393 -16.26 16.72 -10.79
N GLU A 394 -14.97 16.97 -10.69
CA GLU A 394 -13.92 16.15 -11.33
C GLU A 394 -13.27 15.16 -10.34
N VAL A 395 -13.82 15.07 -9.13
CA VAL A 395 -13.34 14.14 -8.10
C VAL A 395 -13.86 12.75 -8.38
N THR A 396 -12.93 11.81 -8.53
CA THR A 396 -13.21 10.39 -8.80
C THR A 396 -12.81 9.48 -7.64
N GLY A 397 -12.23 10.03 -6.56
CA GLY A 397 -11.84 9.26 -5.39
C GLY A 397 -11.33 10.12 -4.23
N ILE A 398 -11.36 9.54 -3.04
CA ILE A 398 -10.78 10.09 -1.81
C ILE A 398 -10.13 8.93 -1.05
N ARG A 399 -8.95 9.18 -0.47
CA ARG A 399 -8.30 8.24 0.45
C ARG A 399 -7.46 8.97 1.47
N ILE A 400 -7.26 8.36 2.64
CA ILE A 400 -6.21 8.78 3.55
C ILE A 400 -4.87 8.29 2.99
N GLY A 401 -3.87 9.16 2.99
CA GLY A 401 -2.48 8.83 2.73
C GLY A 401 -1.58 9.60 3.71
N TYR A 402 -0.29 9.26 3.71
CA TYR A 402 0.70 9.95 4.53
C TYR A 402 1.57 10.82 3.65
N GLN A 403 1.76 12.07 4.05
CA GLN A 403 2.68 12.99 3.41
C GLN A 403 4.07 12.82 4.00
N TRP A 404 5.02 12.50 3.14
CA TRP A 404 6.45 12.63 3.37
C TRP A 404 6.84 14.06 2.97
N LYS A 405 7.03 14.92 3.96
CA LYS A 405 7.68 16.23 3.78
C LYS A 405 9.13 16.13 4.25
N THR A 406 10.08 16.29 3.34
CA THR A 406 11.50 16.33 3.70
C THR A 406 11.87 17.76 4.05
N ASP A 407 12.38 17.98 5.26
CA ASP A 407 13.21 19.15 5.52
C ASP A 407 14.61 18.78 4.99
N GLN A 408 15.18 19.59 4.09
CA GLN A 408 16.32 19.22 3.22
C GLN A 408 17.64 18.79 3.92
N ASN A 409 17.67 18.63 5.24
CA ASN A 409 18.87 18.33 6.02
C ASN A 409 18.72 17.19 7.05
N THR A 410 17.63 16.41 7.04
CA THR A 410 17.42 15.37 8.07
C THR A 410 17.54 13.94 7.50
N LYS A 411 18.31 13.08 8.19
CA LYS A 411 18.35 11.62 7.94
C LYS A 411 17.04 10.90 8.31
N THR A 412 16.07 11.64 8.83
CA THR A 412 14.76 11.15 9.26
C THR A 412 13.66 12.02 8.70
N VAL A 413 12.47 11.43 8.55
CA VAL A 413 11.23 12.11 8.14
C VAL A 413 10.12 11.78 9.12
N THR A 414 9.24 12.74 9.37
CA THR A 414 7.93 12.49 9.97
C THR A 414 6.84 12.45 8.90
N LEU A 415 6.22 11.29 8.75
CA LEU A 415 5.03 11.09 7.93
C LEU A 415 3.79 11.61 8.65
N THR A 416 3.04 12.49 7.99
CA THR A 416 1.80 13.07 8.53
C THR A 416 0.59 12.67 7.70
N PRO A 417 -0.50 12.15 8.30
CA PRO A 417 -1.67 11.74 7.53
C PRO A 417 -2.42 12.96 6.99
N THR A 418 -2.99 12.81 5.79
CA THR A 418 -3.85 13.80 5.12
C THR A 418 -4.79 13.09 4.14
N TYR A 419 -5.74 13.82 3.55
CA TYR A 419 -6.54 13.30 2.43
C TYR A 419 -5.84 13.54 1.10
N TYR A 420 -5.88 12.51 0.26
CA TYR A 420 -5.57 12.61 -1.16
C TYR A 420 -6.86 12.41 -1.96
N ILE A 421 -7.07 13.31 -2.90
CA ILE A 421 -8.24 13.37 -3.77
C ILE A 421 -7.79 12.98 -5.17
N ARG A 422 -8.51 12.06 -5.80
CA ARG A 422 -8.27 11.73 -7.19
C ARG A 422 -8.96 12.78 -8.06
N TYR A 423 -8.19 13.76 -8.51
CA TYR A 423 -8.62 14.86 -9.35
C TYR A 423 -7.92 14.75 -10.71
N ARG A 424 -8.67 14.77 -11.81
CA ARG A 424 -8.12 14.62 -13.19
C ARG A 424 -7.16 13.43 -13.37
N ASN A 425 -7.52 12.29 -12.77
CA ASN A 425 -6.73 11.04 -12.74
C ASN A 425 -5.43 11.05 -11.92
N SER A 426 -5.09 12.15 -11.23
CA SER A 426 -3.95 12.26 -10.34
C SER A 426 -4.39 12.32 -8.88
N TRP A 427 -3.57 11.80 -7.97
CA TRP A 427 -3.80 11.89 -6.54
C TRP A 427 -3.14 13.16 -5.99
N GLU A 428 -3.96 14.09 -5.52
CA GLU A 428 -3.49 15.39 -5.02
C GLU A 428 -3.90 15.61 -3.56
N ASN A 429 -3.06 16.30 -2.81
CA ASN A 429 -3.37 16.66 -1.42
C ASN A 429 -4.60 17.59 -1.40
N TYR A 430 -5.62 17.23 -0.61
CA TYR A 430 -6.89 17.97 -0.60
C TYR A 430 -6.71 19.45 -0.22
N LYS A 431 -5.73 19.78 0.62
CA LYS A 431 -5.45 21.17 1.01
C LYS A 431 -4.98 21.99 -0.19
N SER A 432 -4.01 21.46 -0.94
CA SER A 432 -3.54 22.09 -2.18
C SER A 432 -4.66 22.29 -3.21
N LEU A 433 -5.69 21.44 -3.21
CA LEU A 433 -6.85 21.63 -4.09
C LEU A 433 -7.83 22.69 -3.60
N ILE A 434 -7.93 22.95 -2.29
CA ILE A 434 -8.88 23.92 -1.72
C ILE A 434 -8.24 25.30 -1.60
N ASP A 435 -6.95 25.36 -1.28
CA ASP A 435 -6.21 26.60 -1.03
C ASP A 435 -5.73 27.28 -2.34
N ASN A 436 -5.76 26.57 -3.47
CA ASN A 436 -5.58 27.09 -4.84
C ASN A 436 -6.93 27.32 -5.51
#